data_AF-A0A351GEV8-F1
#
_entry.id   AF-A0A351GEV8-F1
#
_cell.length_a   1.000
_cell.length_b   1.000
_cell.length_c   1.000
_cell.angle_alpha   90.00
_cell.angle_beta   90.00
_cell.angle_gamma   90.00
#
_symmetry.space_group_name_H-M   'P 1'
#
loop_
_entity.id
_entity.type
_entity.pdbx_description
1 polymer ?
#
loop_
_entity_poly.entity_id
_entity_poly.type
_entity_poly.pdbx_seq_one_letter_code
_entity_poly.pdbx_strand_id
1 'polypeptide(L)'
;MKQSTKKKISVDDAKPEEWNNTRWLQQEKREDLVNNPAHYNKGGIECIDGIQAMLTKEEFIGYLRGNSLKYRWRFPYKNGIEDLKKADWYENKLLEVLGSDG
;
A
#
# COMPACT_ATOMS: atom_id res chain seq x y z
N MET A 1 40.28 -12.79 -32.43
CA MET A 1 38.91 -12.73 -31.86
C MET A 1 38.20 -11.56 -32.51
N LYS A 2 37.13 -11.79 -33.28
CA LYS A 2 36.44 -10.74 -34.05
C LYS A 2 35.52 -9.94 -33.11
N GLN A 3 35.77 -8.64 -32.96
CA GLN A 3 34.88 -7.73 -32.26
C GLN A 3 33.56 -7.65 -33.04
N SER A 4 32.47 -8.09 -32.44
CA SER A 4 31.13 -8.03 -33.03
C SER A 4 30.55 -6.65 -32.77
N THR A 5 30.47 -5.84 -33.83
CA THR A 5 29.90 -4.50 -33.82
C THR A 5 28.39 -4.59 -33.57
N LYS A 6 27.92 -4.06 -32.42
CA LYS A 6 26.48 -3.98 -32.13
C LYS A 6 25.81 -3.03 -33.12
N LYS A 7 25.07 -3.59 -34.08
CA LYS A 7 24.26 -2.84 -35.04
C LYS A 7 23.11 -2.18 -34.24
N LYS A 8 23.08 -0.85 -34.18
CA LYS A 8 21.92 -0.12 -33.65
C LYS A 8 20.77 -0.32 -34.63
N ILE A 9 19.74 -1.04 -34.18
CA ILE A 9 18.50 -1.22 -34.94
C ILE A 9 17.66 0.05 -34.72
N SER A 10 17.20 0.67 -35.80
CA SER A 10 16.28 1.81 -35.76
C SER A 10 14.91 1.35 -35.25
N VAL A 11 14.27 2.17 -34.41
CA VAL A 11 12.95 1.86 -33.83
C VAL A 11 11.86 1.69 -34.90
N ASP A 12 12.04 2.33 -36.05
CA ASP A 12 11.01 2.39 -37.09
C ASP A 12 10.89 1.12 -37.96
N ASP A 13 11.86 0.19 -37.86
CA ASP A 13 11.93 -1.02 -38.69
C ASP A 13 11.67 -2.34 -37.93
N ALA A 14 11.24 -2.28 -36.66
CA ALA A 14 11.05 -3.46 -35.83
C ALA A 14 9.76 -4.23 -36.21
N LYS A 15 9.90 -5.50 -36.63
CA LYS A 15 8.75 -6.40 -36.86
C LYS A 15 8.09 -6.81 -35.54
N PRO A 16 6.76 -7.04 -35.50
CA PRO A 16 6.03 -7.39 -34.27
C PRO A 16 6.61 -8.59 -33.50
N GLU A 17 7.30 -9.49 -34.21
CA GLU A 17 7.84 -10.74 -33.69
C GLU A 17 9.14 -10.52 -32.87
N GLU A 18 9.79 -9.36 -33.02
CA GLU A 18 11.02 -8.99 -32.31
C GLU A 18 10.75 -8.30 -30.96
N TRP A 19 9.47 -7.98 -30.65
CA TRP A 19 9.06 -7.41 -29.36
C TRP A 19 9.30 -8.35 -28.18
N ASN A 20 9.35 -9.67 -28.43
CA ASN A 20 9.55 -10.65 -27.36
C ASN A 20 11.01 -10.71 -26.87
N ASN A 21 11.96 -10.04 -27.54
CA ASN A 21 13.38 -10.04 -27.16
C ASN A 21 13.86 -8.76 -26.45
N THR A 22 13.00 -7.76 -26.22
CA THR A 22 13.36 -6.54 -25.48
C THR A 22 12.96 -6.57 -24.00
N ARG A 23 12.50 -7.73 -23.49
CA ARG A 23 12.07 -7.88 -22.08
C ARG A 23 13.23 -8.03 -21.07
N TRP A 24 14.49 -8.04 -21.51
CA TRP A 24 15.65 -8.39 -20.68
C TRP A 24 16.56 -7.22 -20.24
N LEU A 25 16.08 -5.97 -20.25
CA LEU A 25 16.84 -4.82 -19.70
C LEU A 25 16.04 -3.90 -18.76
N GLN A 26 14.90 -4.33 -18.23
CA GLN A 26 14.19 -3.59 -17.19
C GLN A 26 13.80 -4.52 -16.04
N GLN A 27 14.82 -5.08 -15.40
CA GLN A 27 14.69 -5.55 -14.02
C GLN A 27 15.24 -4.46 -13.08
N GLU A 28 14.74 -3.24 -13.24
CA GLU A 28 14.78 -2.29 -12.14
C GLU A 28 13.78 -2.78 -11.10
N LYS A 29 14.34 -3.13 -9.95
CA LYS A 29 13.67 -3.46 -8.71
C LYS A 29 12.72 -2.31 -8.37
N ARG A 30 11.46 -2.40 -8.81
CA ARG A 30 10.41 -1.47 -8.39
C ARG A 30 10.23 -1.71 -6.90
N GLU A 31 10.81 -0.84 -6.08
CA GLU A 31 10.46 -0.78 -4.67
C GLU A 31 8.95 -0.62 -4.59
N ASP A 32 8.30 -1.49 -3.81
CA ASP A 32 6.87 -1.41 -3.59
C ASP A 32 6.59 -0.22 -2.68
N LEU A 33 6.55 0.98 -3.27
CA LEU A 33 6.30 2.25 -2.59
C LEU A 33 4.88 2.33 -1.99
N VAL A 34 4.01 1.38 -2.31
CA VAL A 34 2.61 1.37 -1.89
C VAL A 34 2.42 0.47 -0.67
N ASN A 35 2.98 -0.74 -0.70
CA ASN A 35 2.85 -1.69 0.40
C ASN A 35 4.04 -1.67 1.37
N ASN A 36 5.19 -1.10 0.96
CA ASN A 36 6.38 -1.03 1.82
C ASN A 36 7.23 0.25 1.59
N PRO A 37 6.65 1.46 1.74
CA PRO A 37 7.44 2.68 1.64
C PRO A 37 8.52 2.74 2.74
N ALA A 38 9.78 2.92 2.36
CA ALA A 38 10.93 2.92 3.26
C ALA A 38 10.91 4.04 4.34
N HIS A 39 9.94 4.94 4.30
CA HIS A 39 9.87 6.15 5.11
C HIS A 39 8.90 6.12 6.31
N TYR A 40 8.16 5.03 6.55
CA TYR A 40 7.28 4.93 7.74
C TYR A 40 7.81 4.03 8.87
N ASN A 41 8.80 3.17 8.61
CA ASN A 41 9.22 2.15 9.58
C ASN A 41 10.54 2.47 10.31
N LYS A 42 10.98 3.73 10.36
CA LYS A 42 12.30 4.10 10.91
C LYS A 42 12.32 4.47 12.40
N GLY A 43 11.20 4.45 13.13
CA GLY A 43 11.11 5.05 14.47
C GLY A 43 10.55 4.19 15.62
N GLY A 44 10.02 2.99 15.35
CA GLY A 44 9.42 2.14 16.41
C GLY A 44 8.09 2.64 16.97
N ILE A 45 7.48 3.66 16.36
CA ILE A 45 6.15 4.18 16.70
C ILE A 45 5.19 3.75 15.59
N GLU A 46 4.07 3.14 15.97
CA GLU A 46 3.04 2.74 15.01
C GLU A 46 2.33 3.99 14.45
N CYS A 47 1.94 3.94 13.17
CA CYS A 47 1.30 5.08 12.50
C CYS A 47 0.01 5.53 13.22
N ILE A 48 -0.74 4.59 13.79
CA ILE A 48 -1.98 4.93 14.53
C ILE A 48 -1.70 5.71 15.81
N ASP A 49 -0.57 5.46 16.49
CA ASP A 49 -0.18 6.20 17.69
C ASP A 49 0.16 7.65 17.35
N GLY A 50 0.85 7.86 16.22
CA GLY A 50 1.10 9.20 15.69
C GLY A 50 -0.18 9.94 15.32
N ILE A 51 -1.15 9.25 14.71
CA ILE A 51 -2.48 9.82 14.39
C ILE A 51 -3.23 10.17 15.67
N GLN A 52 -3.23 9.28 16.67
CA GLN A 52 -3.90 9.51 17.95
C GLN A 52 -3.30 10.69 18.71
N ALA A 53 -1.97 10.86 18.67
CA ALA A 53 -1.30 11.99 19.30
C ALA A 53 -1.56 13.34 18.62
N MET A 54 -1.88 13.32 17.31
CA MET A 54 -2.13 14.54 16.52
C MET A 54 -3.58 15.03 16.63
N LEU A 55 -4.53 14.11 16.78
CA LEU A 55 -5.96 14.43 16.77
C LEU A 55 -6.48 14.72 18.17
N THR A 56 -7.50 15.58 18.26
CA THR A 56 -8.36 15.62 19.46
C THR A 56 -9.04 14.27 19.65
N LYS A 57 -9.52 14.01 20.87
CA LYS A 57 -10.20 12.75 21.19
C LYS A 57 -11.44 12.54 20.31
N GLU A 58 -12.24 13.58 20.10
CA GLU A 58 -13.43 13.55 19.27
C GLU A 58 -13.08 13.26 17.80
N GLU A 59 -12.01 13.87 17.28
CA GLU A 59 -11.51 13.61 15.93
C GLU A 59 -10.99 12.17 15.79
N PHE A 60 -10.27 11.66 16.78
CA PHE A 60 -9.78 10.28 16.77
C PHE A 60 -10.93 9.27 16.81
N ILE A 61 -11.96 9.51 17.65
CA ILE A 61 -13.21 8.75 17.64
C ILE A 61 -13.85 8.78 16.24
N GLY A 62 -13.92 9.95 15.62
CA GLY A 62 -14.41 10.11 14.25
C GLY A 62 -13.60 9.30 13.23
N TYR A 63 -12.28 9.33 13.34
CA TYR A 63 -11.35 8.56 12.50
C TYR A 63 -11.58 7.05 12.64
N LEU A 64 -11.69 6.53 13.86
CA LEU A 64 -11.93 5.09 14.10
C LEU A 64 -13.29 4.66 13.53
N ARG A 65 -14.36 5.44 13.78
CA ARG A 65 -15.70 5.19 13.25
C ARG A 65 -15.72 5.18 11.71
N GLY A 66 -15.08 6.17 11.09
CA GLY A 66 -15.00 6.28 9.64
C GLY A 66 -14.26 5.10 9.00
N ASN A 67 -13.17 4.64 9.62
CA ASN A 67 -12.42 3.48 9.13
C ASN A 67 -13.21 2.17 9.28
N SER A 68 -13.83 1.91 10.43
CA SER A 68 -14.71 0.74 10.60
C SER A 68 -15.82 0.73 9.53
N LEU A 69 -16.52 1.86 9.35
CA LEU A 69 -17.54 2.00 8.30
C LEU A 69 -16.99 1.74 6.90
N LYS A 70 -15.83 2.32 6.56
CA LYS A 70 -15.16 2.11 5.27
C LYS A 70 -14.95 0.63 4.99
N TYR A 71 -14.46 -0.14 5.96
CA TYR A 71 -14.22 -1.57 5.76
C TYR A 71 -15.50 -2.39 5.70
N ARG A 72 -16.52 -2.08 6.52
CA ARG A 72 -17.85 -2.70 6.40
C ARG A 72 -18.57 -2.35 5.10
N TRP A 73 -18.31 -1.19 4.52
CA TRP A 73 -18.85 -0.89 3.19
C TRP A 73 -18.18 -1.78 2.13
N ARG A 74 -16.86 -1.95 2.24
CA ARG A 74 -16.01 -2.51 1.17
C ARG A 74 -15.98 -4.03 1.12
N PHE A 75 -16.34 -4.71 2.22
CA PHE A 75 -16.21 -6.17 2.32
C PHE A 75 -16.90 -6.97 1.20
N PRO A 76 -18.12 -6.65 0.73
CA PRO A 76 -18.82 -7.55 -0.18
C PRO A 76 -18.23 -7.54 -1.60
N TYR A 77 -17.39 -6.56 -1.95
CA TYR A 77 -16.89 -6.37 -3.31
C TYR A 77 -15.37 -6.15 -3.43
N LYS A 78 -14.59 -6.20 -2.33
CA LYS A 78 -13.13 -6.06 -2.39
C LYS A 78 -12.37 -7.18 -1.69
N ASN A 79 -12.28 -7.16 -0.36
CA ASN A 79 -11.41 -8.08 0.40
C ASN A 79 -12.18 -9.05 1.31
N GLY A 80 -13.51 -9.10 1.25
CA GLY A 80 -14.32 -10.05 2.01
C GLY A 80 -14.06 -9.99 3.52
N ILE A 81 -13.83 -11.16 4.12
CA ILE A 81 -13.61 -11.33 5.56
C ILE A 81 -12.42 -10.51 6.08
N GLU A 82 -11.39 -10.25 5.26
CA GLU A 82 -10.25 -9.43 5.70
C GLU A 82 -10.68 -7.99 6.04
N ASP A 83 -11.61 -7.41 5.27
CA ASP A 83 -12.17 -6.11 5.60
C ASP A 83 -13.02 -6.17 6.86
N LEU A 84 -13.78 -7.25 7.09
CA LEU A 84 -14.52 -7.42 8.35
C LEU A 84 -13.59 -7.48 9.57
N LYS A 85 -12.45 -8.18 9.47
CA LYS A 85 -11.44 -8.21 10.54
C LYS A 85 -10.82 -6.82 10.79
N LYS A 86 -10.62 -6.03 9.73
CA LYS A 86 -10.15 -4.64 9.88
C LYS A 86 -11.22 -3.78 10.55
N ALA A 87 -12.49 -3.91 10.17
CA ALA A 87 -13.58 -3.20 10.82
C ALA A 87 -13.64 -3.51 12.32
N ASP A 88 -13.59 -4.80 12.67
CA ASP A 88 -13.55 -5.28 14.06
C ASP A 88 -12.37 -4.69 14.86
N TRP A 89 -11.18 -4.65 14.26
CA TRP A 89 -10.02 -4.02 14.90
C TRP A 89 -10.25 -2.54 15.23
N TYR A 90 -10.83 -1.76 14.31
CA TYR A 90 -11.16 -0.34 14.55
C TYR A 90 -12.27 -0.18 15.59
N GLU A 91 -13.22 -1.13 15.67
CA GLU A 91 -14.28 -1.14 16.68
C GLU A 91 -13.73 -1.45 18.07
N ASN A 92 -12.86 -2.44 18.20
CA ASN A 92 -12.19 -2.77 19.45
C ASN A 92 -11.32 -1.61 19.95
N LYS A 93 -10.56 -0.96 19.07
CA LYS A 93 -9.83 0.27 19.41
C LYS A 93 -10.74 1.40 19.88
N LEU A 94 -11.91 1.56 19.27
CA LEU A 94 -12.89 2.54 19.71
C LEU A 94 -13.43 2.22 21.12
N LEU A 95 -13.70 0.94 21.40
CA LEU A 95 -14.10 0.50 22.74
C LEU A 95 -13.01 0.78 23.78
N GLU A 96 -11.74 0.55 23.47
CA GLU A 96 -10.62 0.88 24.37
C GLU A 96 -10.58 2.38 24.68
N VAL A 97 -10.72 3.23 23.67
CA VAL A 97 -10.70 4.70 23.82
C VAL A 97 -11.86 5.20 24.68
N LEU A 98 -13.06 4.60 24.55
CA LEU A 98 -14.24 5.00 25.32
C LEU A 98 -14.30 4.36 26.71
N GLY A 99 -13.78 3.13 26.85
CA GLY A 99 -13.76 2.38 28.10
C GLY A 99 -12.69 2.85 29.08
N SER A 100 -11.66 3.55 28.58
CA SER A 100 -10.63 4.17 29.43
C SER A 100 -11.12 5.41 30.19
N ASP A 101 -12.36 5.85 29.97
CA ASP A 101 -12.99 6.99 30.65
C ASP A 101 -13.85 6.59 31.87
N GLY A 102 -13.78 5.31 32.29
CA GLY A 102 -14.53 4.75 33.41
C GLY A 102 -13.68 4.42 34.63
#